data_AF-A0A832HZR4-F1
#
_entry.id   AF-A0A832HZR4-F1
#
_cell.length_a   1.000
_cell.length_b   1.000
_cell.length_c   1.000
_cell.angle_alpha   90.00
_cell.angle_beta   90.00
_cell.angle_gamma   90.00
#
_symmetry.space_group_name_H-M   'P 1'
#
loop_
_entity.id
_entity.type
_entity.pdbx_description
1 polymer ?
#
loop_
_entity_poly.entity_id
_entity_poly.type
_entity_poly.pdbx_seq_one_letter_code
_entity_poly.pdbx_strand_id
1 'polypeptide(L)'
;FTIMGWLKPESLQTGSGGNRILFCLNRDADGIDLVCHADGRLRLALNQWPDSIKNDSSPGKLVVGKWTFFAVTYDASQSQENVCWYFSLPLDAPGATEVHLDRKASYNNGPVGFNLGGLAIGNFNQTMDGFGLDRQFRGEIKSLQLFGSRIGSRAALDLETIRKVQP
;
A
#
# COMPACT_ATOMS: atom_id res chain seq x y z
N PHE A 1 11.66 1.12 0.74
CA PHE A 1 10.87 1.66 -0.39
C PHE A 1 9.77 2.54 0.17
N THR A 2 9.12 3.32 -0.70
CA THR A 2 7.91 4.10 -0.39
C THR A 2 6.91 3.91 -1.50
N ILE A 3 5.64 3.62 -1.16
CA ILE A 3 4.51 3.64 -2.10
C ILE A 3 3.60 4.77 -1.66
N MET A 4 3.22 5.65 -2.58
CA MET A 4 2.31 6.75 -2.28
C MET A 4 1.45 7.14 -3.46
N GLY A 5 0.34 7.83 -3.20
CA GLY A 5 -0.58 8.31 -4.22
C GLY A 5 -1.94 8.63 -3.63
N TRP A 6 -2.93 8.74 -4.51
CA TRP A 6 -4.31 9.07 -4.15
C TRP A 6 -5.24 7.89 -4.42
N LEU A 7 -6.12 7.61 -3.48
CA LEU A 7 -7.15 6.57 -3.58
C LEU A 7 -8.53 7.19 -3.32
N LYS A 8 -9.52 6.82 -4.13
CA LYS A 8 -10.93 7.09 -3.89
C LYS A 8 -11.73 5.80 -4.10
N PRO A 9 -12.05 5.05 -3.03
CA PRO A 9 -12.86 3.86 -3.17
C PRO A 9 -14.31 4.25 -3.48
N GLU A 10 -14.93 3.60 -4.45
CA GLU A 10 -16.38 3.64 -4.68
C GLU A 10 -17.09 2.52 -3.90
N SER A 11 -16.33 1.51 -3.47
CA SER A 11 -16.78 0.47 -2.56
C SER A 11 -15.63 -0.05 -1.72
N LEU A 12 -15.90 -0.23 -0.42
CA LEU A 12 -15.00 -0.94 0.51
C LEU A 12 -15.47 -2.38 0.75
N GLN A 13 -16.42 -2.91 -0.01
CA GLN A 13 -16.72 -4.34 0.08
C GLN A 13 -15.49 -5.14 -0.35
N THR A 14 -14.95 -5.99 0.53
CA THR A 14 -13.72 -6.72 0.26
C THR A 14 -13.92 -8.22 0.19
N GLY A 15 -13.22 -8.89 -0.73
CA GLY A 15 -12.99 -10.33 -0.68
C GLY A 15 -11.94 -10.73 0.35
N SER A 16 -11.65 -12.03 0.48
CA SER A 16 -10.64 -12.53 1.42
C SER A 16 -9.27 -11.90 1.18
N GLY A 17 -8.61 -11.48 2.25
CA GLY A 17 -7.31 -10.82 2.19
C GLY A 17 -7.32 -9.35 1.71
N GLY A 18 -8.48 -8.76 1.41
CA GLY A 18 -8.62 -7.36 1.01
C GLY A 18 -8.58 -7.11 -0.51
N ASN A 19 -8.81 -5.86 -0.91
CA ASN A 19 -8.83 -5.45 -2.31
C ASN A 19 -7.51 -4.81 -2.73
N ARG A 20 -6.97 -5.22 -3.88
CA ARG A 20 -5.59 -4.91 -4.32
C ARG A 20 -5.47 -3.49 -4.86
N ILE A 21 -4.57 -2.72 -4.30
CA ILE A 21 -4.14 -1.40 -4.80
C ILE A 21 -2.92 -1.55 -5.70
N LEU A 22 -1.91 -2.28 -5.23
CA LEU A 22 -0.69 -2.59 -5.96
C LEU A 22 -0.30 -4.05 -5.69
N PHE A 23 -0.04 -4.81 -6.75
CA PHE A 23 0.32 -6.22 -6.65
C PHE A 23 1.50 -6.54 -7.57
N CYS A 24 2.55 -7.16 -7.02
CA CYS A 24 3.65 -7.72 -7.80
C CYS A 24 4.22 -9.02 -7.20
N LEU A 25 3.47 -9.69 -6.31
CA LEU A 25 3.85 -11.05 -5.88
C LEU A 25 3.92 -11.99 -7.08
N ASN A 26 4.81 -12.96 -6.99
CA ASN A 26 4.80 -14.15 -7.83
C ASN A 26 4.00 -15.25 -7.13
N ARG A 27 2.72 -15.36 -7.49
CA ARG A 27 1.70 -16.13 -6.78
C ARG A 27 1.60 -15.74 -5.31
N ASP A 28 2.30 -16.45 -4.44
CA ASP A 28 2.29 -16.32 -2.99
C ASP A 28 3.62 -15.94 -2.37
N ALA A 29 4.66 -15.74 -3.19
CA ALA A 29 6.00 -15.34 -2.76
C ALA A 29 6.49 -14.09 -3.51
N ASP A 30 7.65 -13.58 -3.09
CA ASP A 30 8.45 -12.57 -3.79
C ASP A 30 7.69 -11.38 -4.38
N GLY A 31 7.64 -10.28 -3.63
CA GLY A 31 7.04 -9.03 -4.12
C GLY A 31 6.22 -8.29 -3.07
N ILE A 32 5.28 -7.48 -3.54
CA ILE A 32 4.45 -6.59 -2.75
C ILE A 32 2.98 -6.87 -3.05
N ASP A 33 2.15 -6.93 -2.01
CA ASP A 33 0.70 -6.88 -2.12
C ASP A 33 0.16 -5.82 -1.14
N LEU A 34 -0.22 -4.67 -1.68
CA LEU A 34 -0.82 -3.55 -0.94
C LEU A 34 -2.32 -3.60 -1.14
N VAL A 35 -3.06 -3.73 -0.05
CA VAL A 35 -4.52 -3.92 -0.08
C VAL A 35 -5.26 -2.95 0.83
N CYS A 36 -6.53 -2.72 0.56
CA CYS A 36 -7.47 -2.12 1.52
C CYS A 36 -8.45 -3.17 2.10
N HIS A 37 -8.93 -2.93 3.32
CA HIS A 37 -9.98 -3.72 3.97
C HIS A 37 -11.30 -2.95 4.08
N ALA A 38 -12.37 -3.66 4.47
CA ALA A 38 -13.71 -3.11 4.56
C ALA A 38 -13.89 -1.97 5.58
N ASP A 39 -13.03 -1.90 6.60
CA ASP A 39 -13.00 -0.81 7.57
C ASP A 39 -12.15 0.39 7.09
N GLY A 40 -11.69 0.39 5.83
CA GLY A 40 -10.94 1.49 5.23
C GLY A 40 -9.46 1.55 5.64
N ARG A 41 -8.93 0.56 6.37
CA ARG A 41 -7.48 0.46 6.61
C ARG A 41 -6.75 -0.07 5.38
N LEU A 42 -5.47 0.24 5.29
CA LEU A 42 -4.53 -0.36 4.35
C LEU A 42 -3.64 -1.41 5.03
N ARG A 43 -3.19 -2.40 4.27
CA ARG A 43 -2.27 -3.45 4.71
C ARG A 43 -1.18 -3.66 3.67
N LEU A 44 0.05 -3.83 4.14
CA LEU A 44 1.21 -4.09 3.30
C LEU A 44 1.70 -5.52 3.51
N ALA A 45 1.63 -6.35 2.48
CA ALA A 45 2.25 -7.67 2.48
C ALA A 45 3.52 -7.66 1.63
N LEU A 46 4.57 -8.31 2.13
CA LEU A 46 5.81 -8.53 1.39
C LEU A 46 6.09 -10.01 1.32
N ASN A 47 6.47 -10.52 0.15
CA ASN A 47 6.92 -11.91 -0.07
C ASN A 47 5.98 -13.00 0.48
N GLN A 48 4.72 -12.68 0.75
CA GLN A 48 3.72 -13.58 1.32
C GLN A 48 2.32 -12.99 1.11
N TRP A 49 1.28 -13.79 1.34
CA TRP A 49 -0.11 -13.34 1.28
C TRP A 49 -0.51 -12.43 2.45
N PRO A 50 -1.46 -11.49 2.24
CA PRO A 50 -1.85 -10.52 3.26
C PRO A 50 -2.69 -11.11 4.41
N ASP A 51 -3.19 -12.33 4.30
CA ASP A 51 -4.24 -12.88 5.19
C ASP A 51 -3.83 -12.93 6.67
N SER A 52 -2.57 -13.25 6.98
CA SER A 52 -2.08 -13.39 8.38
C SER A 52 -1.27 -12.19 8.89
N ILE A 53 -1.15 -11.13 8.10
CA ILE A 53 -0.27 -9.99 8.42
C ILE A 53 -0.99 -8.99 9.34
N LYS A 54 -0.22 -8.38 10.24
CA LYS A 54 -0.68 -7.39 11.22
C LYS A 54 0.20 -6.12 11.21
N ASN A 55 0.38 -5.51 10.05
CA ASN A 55 1.13 -4.24 9.88
C ASN A 55 0.24 -3.15 9.24
N ASP A 56 -1.03 -3.13 9.62
CA ASP A 56 -2.06 -2.30 9.03
C ASP A 56 -1.94 -0.84 9.43
N SER A 57 -2.48 0.06 8.60
CA SER A 57 -2.85 1.40 9.05
C SER A 57 -3.99 1.35 10.08
N SER A 58 -4.30 2.47 10.70
CA SER A 58 -5.55 2.61 11.47
C SER A 58 -6.77 2.42 10.55
N PRO A 59 -7.92 1.96 11.09
CA PRO A 59 -9.19 1.92 10.36
C PRO A 59 -9.69 3.33 10.02
N GLY A 60 -10.61 3.42 9.05
CA GLY A 60 -11.28 4.65 8.64
C GLY A 60 -10.46 5.61 7.78
N LYS A 61 -9.29 5.19 7.28
CA LYS A 61 -8.41 6.06 6.46
C LYS A 61 -8.97 6.28 5.06
N LEU A 62 -9.43 5.21 4.44
CA LEU A 62 -10.20 5.31 3.20
C LEU A 62 -11.69 5.47 3.52
N VAL A 63 -12.31 6.45 2.88
CA VAL A 63 -13.75 6.72 3.00
C VAL A 63 -14.36 6.65 1.60
N VAL A 64 -15.49 5.94 1.47
CA VAL A 64 -16.19 5.78 0.19
C VAL A 64 -16.53 7.15 -0.42
N GLY A 65 -16.20 7.33 -1.70
CA GLY A 65 -16.44 8.54 -2.47
C GLY A 65 -15.51 9.71 -2.15
N LYS A 66 -14.53 9.55 -1.25
CA LYS A 66 -13.57 10.60 -0.90
C LYS A 66 -12.16 10.23 -1.36
N TRP A 67 -11.42 11.24 -1.81
CA TRP A 67 -10.00 11.14 -2.12
C TRP A 67 -9.18 11.18 -0.83
N THR A 68 -8.33 10.18 -0.63
CA THR A 68 -7.35 10.17 0.46
C THR A 68 -5.95 10.03 -0.14
N PHE A 69 -5.05 10.94 0.19
CA PHE A 69 -3.61 10.73 -0.05
C PHE A 69 -3.10 9.71 0.97
N PHE A 70 -2.31 8.74 0.50
CA PHE A 70 -1.63 7.79 1.36
C PHE A 70 -0.15 7.71 1.00
N ALA A 71 0.67 7.38 2.00
CA ALA A 71 2.00 6.85 1.80
C ALA A 71 2.29 5.72 2.78
N VAL A 72 3.01 4.70 2.33
CA VAL A 72 3.58 3.65 3.18
C VAL A 72 5.06 3.50 2.88
N THR A 73 5.88 3.52 3.92
CA THR A 73 7.32 3.33 3.83
C THR A 73 7.68 2.00 4.44
N TYR A 74 8.73 1.37 3.90
CA TYR A 74 9.29 0.13 4.43
C TYR A 74 10.81 0.13 4.35
N ASP A 75 11.48 -0.15 5.47
CA ASP A 75 12.94 -0.24 5.57
C ASP A 75 13.40 -1.60 6.09
N ALA A 76 13.71 -2.53 5.17
CA ALA A 76 14.21 -3.85 5.53
C ALA A 76 15.56 -3.85 6.29
N SER A 77 16.28 -2.72 6.34
CA SER A 77 17.51 -2.62 7.13
C SER A 77 17.27 -2.42 8.63
N GLN A 78 16.03 -2.11 9.01
CA GLN A 78 15.59 -1.94 10.40
C GLN A 78 14.70 -3.10 10.83
N SER A 79 14.82 -3.50 12.10
CA SER A 79 14.04 -4.58 12.71
C SER A 79 12.86 -4.08 13.56
N GLN A 80 12.74 -2.77 13.76
CA GLN A 80 11.69 -2.13 14.54
C GLN A 80 11.18 -0.86 13.85
N GLU A 81 9.89 -0.57 14.01
CA GLU A 81 9.23 0.61 13.43
C GLU A 81 9.54 0.82 11.92
N ASN A 82 9.82 -0.29 11.23
CA ASN A 82 10.33 -0.29 9.87
C ASN A 82 9.23 -0.15 8.81
N VAL A 83 7.97 -0.07 9.23
CA VAL A 83 6.82 0.33 8.41
C VAL A 83 6.23 1.60 9.00
N CYS A 84 6.08 2.65 8.19
CA CYS A 84 5.34 3.86 8.58
C CYS A 84 4.21 4.16 7.59
N TRP A 85 3.03 4.43 8.13
CA TRP A 85 1.83 4.81 7.37
C TRP A 85 1.54 6.30 7.53
N TYR A 86 1.20 6.96 6.43
CA TYR A 86 0.89 8.38 6.38
C TYR A 86 -0.35 8.64 5.55
N PHE A 87 -1.16 9.61 5.96
CA PHE A 87 -2.40 9.95 5.27
C PHE A 87 -2.71 11.44 5.34
N SER A 88 -3.44 11.92 4.35
CA SER A 88 -4.24 13.13 4.50
C SER A 88 -5.58 12.81 5.18
N LEU A 89 -6.33 13.85 5.53
CA LEU A 89 -7.78 13.68 5.71
C LEU A 89 -8.46 13.32 4.38
N PRO A 90 -9.63 12.66 4.39
CA PRO A 90 -10.43 12.45 3.19
C PRO A 90 -10.94 13.78 2.61
N LEU A 91 -10.87 13.93 1.29
CA LEU A 91 -11.16 15.16 0.55
C LEU A 91 -12.13 14.91 -0.61
N ASP A 92 -12.76 15.97 -1.11
CA ASP A 92 -13.61 15.92 -2.31
C ASP A 92 -12.80 15.87 -3.63
N ALA A 93 -11.54 16.30 -3.60
CA ALA A 93 -10.64 16.30 -4.76
C ALA A 93 -9.17 16.09 -4.31
N PRO A 94 -8.32 15.49 -5.18
CA PRO A 94 -6.89 15.38 -4.92
C PRO A 94 -6.19 16.73 -5.14
N GLY A 95 -5.14 17.00 -4.38
CA GLY A 95 -4.34 18.23 -4.50
C GLY A 95 -3.48 18.50 -3.28
N ALA A 96 -2.88 19.69 -3.20
CA ALA A 96 -2.03 20.08 -2.08
C ALA A 96 -2.78 19.88 -0.75
N THR A 97 -2.24 19.02 0.10
CA THR A 97 -2.88 18.61 1.35
C THR A 97 -1.85 18.44 2.46
N GLU A 98 -2.33 18.52 3.70
CA GLU A 98 -1.51 18.14 4.85
C GLU A 98 -1.48 16.61 5.00
N VAL A 99 -0.28 16.08 5.21
CA VAL A 99 -0.05 14.65 5.42
C VAL A 99 0.45 14.45 6.85
N HIS A 100 -0.12 13.48 7.55
CA HIS A 100 0.22 13.15 8.92
C HIS A 100 0.68 11.70 9.03
N LEU A 101 1.61 11.44 9.96
CA LEU A 101 1.90 10.09 10.40
C LEU A 101 0.65 9.50 11.07
N ASP A 102 0.25 8.31 10.62
CA ASP A 102 -0.82 7.54 11.23
C ASP A 102 -0.27 6.53 12.22
N ARG A 103 0.60 5.63 11.73
CA ARG A 103 1.06 4.49 12.52
C ARG A 103 2.45 4.06 12.11
N LYS A 104 3.21 3.57 13.09
CA LYS A 104 4.42 2.78 12.87
C LYS A 104 4.19 1.33 13.28
N ALA A 105 4.83 0.40 12.60
CA ALA A 105 4.79 -1.01 12.92
C ALA A 105 6.16 -1.66 12.66
N SER A 106 6.43 -2.75 13.37
CA SER A 106 7.56 -3.63 13.10
C SER A 106 7.06 -4.81 12.28
N TYR A 107 7.62 -4.99 11.08
CA TYR A 107 7.27 -6.06 10.15
C TYR A 107 8.54 -6.58 9.50
N ASN A 108 9.02 -7.75 9.95
CA ASN A 108 10.36 -8.24 9.62
C ASN A 108 10.32 -9.36 8.60
N ASN A 109 9.78 -9.10 7.41
CA ASN A 109 9.70 -10.10 6.33
C ASN A 109 10.80 -9.97 5.26
N GLY A 110 11.92 -9.34 5.64
CA GLY A 110 13.09 -9.18 4.79
C GLY A 110 12.92 -8.17 3.64
N PRO A 111 13.93 -8.02 2.77
CA PRO A 111 13.81 -7.21 1.57
C PRO A 111 12.80 -7.83 0.59
N VAL A 112 12.29 -7.01 -0.33
CA VAL A 112 11.45 -7.48 -1.44
C VAL A 112 12.22 -8.53 -2.24
N GLY A 113 11.59 -9.67 -2.52
CA GLY A 113 12.16 -10.77 -3.29
C GLY A 113 12.57 -10.38 -4.71
N PHE A 114 13.41 -11.19 -5.33
CA PHE A 114 13.98 -10.89 -6.66
C PHE A 114 13.20 -11.52 -7.82
N ASN A 115 12.36 -12.52 -7.55
CA ASN A 115 11.58 -13.23 -8.57
C ASN A 115 10.14 -12.72 -8.63
N LEU A 116 9.98 -11.44 -8.92
CA LEU A 116 8.70 -10.74 -8.92
C LEU A 116 7.75 -11.22 -10.03
N GLY A 117 6.46 -11.18 -9.75
CA GLY A 117 5.44 -11.22 -10.79
C GLY A 117 5.31 -9.87 -11.52
N GLY A 118 4.48 -9.84 -12.57
CA GLY A 118 4.15 -8.58 -13.25
C GLY A 118 3.50 -7.57 -12.29
N LEU A 119 3.80 -6.27 -12.44
CA LEU A 119 3.13 -5.23 -11.67
C LEU A 119 1.68 -5.06 -12.16
N ALA A 120 0.73 -5.15 -11.25
CA ALA A 120 -0.67 -4.84 -11.46
C ALA A 120 -1.13 -3.75 -10.48
N ILE A 121 -2.03 -2.88 -10.94
CA ILE A 121 -2.65 -1.81 -10.17
C ILE A 121 -4.15 -2.09 -10.11
N GLY A 122 -4.74 -2.04 -8.91
CA GLY A 122 -6.17 -2.28 -8.73
C GLY A 122 -6.62 -3.76 -8.83
N ASN A 123 -5.72 -4.68 -9.16
CA ASN A 123 -6.04 -6.09 -9.42
C ASN A 123 -4.82 -6.99 -9.22
N PHE A 124 -5.03 -8.29 -9.35
CA PHE A 124 -3.96 -9.28 -9.48
C PHE A 124 -3.23 -9.20 -10.83
N ASN A 125 -2.01 -9.74 -10.85
CA ASN A 125 -1.25 -9.96 -12.08
C ASN A 125 -1.53 -11.35 -12.68
N GLN A 126 -0.88 -11.66 -13.80
CA GLN A 126 -1.07 -12.91 -14.54
C GLN A 126 -0.68 -14.19 -13.78
N THR A 127 0.13 -14.10 -12.72
CA THR A 127 0.50 -15.27 -11.90
C THR A 127 -0.69 -15.83 -11.09
N MET A 128 -1.76 -15.02 -10.99
CA MET A 128 -2.98 -15.28 -10.25
C MET A 128 -4.21 -15.35 -11.16
N ASP A 129 -4.02 -15.73 -12.42
CA ASP A 129 -5.13 -15.88 -13.37
C ASP A 129 -6.23 -16.81 -12.83
N GLY A 130 -7.48 -16.38 -12.93
CA GLY A 130 -8.66 -17.05 -12.37
C GLY A 130 -8.87 -16.92 -10.85
N PHE A 131 -8.00 -16.24 -10.10
CA PHE A 131 -8.17 -16.02 -8.65
C PHE A 131 -8.87 -14.70 -8.31
N GLY A 132 -9.66 -14.72 -7.23
CA GLY A 132 -10.11 -13.51 -6.52
C GLY A 132 -10.85 -12.50 -7.38
N LEU A 133 -11.89 -12.95 -8.10
CA LEU A 133 -12.80 -12.13 -8.90
C LEU A 133 -13.58 -11.07 -8.09
N ASP A 134 -13.42 -11.06 -6.77
CA ASP A 134 -14.02 -10.15 -5.81
C ASP A 134 -13.00 -9.26 -5.06
N ARG A 135 -11.70 -9.36 -5.40
CA ARG A 135 -10.56 -8.73 -4.67
C ARG A 135 -9.92 -7.55 -5.41
N GLN A 136 -10.62 -7.00 -6.39
CA GLN A 136 -10.20 -5.80 -7.12
C GLN A 136 -10.48 -4.55 -6.30
N PHE A 137 -9.60 -3.55 -6.38
CA PHE A 137 -9.95 -2.22 -5.91
C PHE A 137 -11.05 -1.64 -6.81
N ARG A 138 -12.14 -1.18 -6.21
CA ARG A 138 -13.28 -0.59 -6.90
C ARG A 138 -13.29 0.90 -6.62
N GLY A 139 -12.73 1.67 -7.54
CA GLY A 139 -12.67 3.13 -7.43
C GLY A 139 -11.55 3.72 -8.28
N GLU A 140 -11.09 4.89 -7.89
CA GLU A 140 -10.09 5.65 -8.63
C GLU A 140 -8.73 5.62 -7.91
N ILE A 141 -7.67 5.47 -8.70
CA ILE A 141 -6.28 5.55 -8.25
C ILE A 141 -5.61 6.64 -9.08
N LYS A 142 -4.95 7.60 -8.43
CA LYS A 142 -4.30 8.72 -9.12
C LYS A 142 -2.88 8.92 -8.61
N SER A 143 -1.96 9.18 -9.55
CA SER A 143 -0.56 9.51 -9.28
C SER A 143 0.14 8.53 -8.34
N LEU A 144 -0.06 7.21 -8.56
CA LEU A 144 0.62 6.18 -7.79
C LEU A 144 2.12 6.19 -8.11
N GLN A 145 2.96 6.28 -7.08
CA GLN A 145 4.41 6.34 -7.18
C GLN A 145 5.04 5.26 -6.28
N LEU A 146 6.10 4.62 -6.79
CA LEU A 146 6.92 3.66 -6.05
C LEU A 146 8.39 4.11 -6.08
N PHE A 147 8.93 4.40 -4.92
CA PHE A 147 10.35 4.74 -4.72
C PHE A 147 11.07 3.49 -4.21
N GLY A 148 11.98 2.96 -5.02
CA GLY A 148 12.81 1.81 -4.68
C GLY A 148 14.25 2.22 -4.37
N SER A 149 14.90 1.50 -3.46
CA SER A 149 16.36 1.54 -3.29
C SER A 149 16.90 0.14 -3.45
N ARG A 150 17.97 0.00 -4.25
CA ARG A 150 18.72 -1.27 -4.35
C ARG A 150 19.61 -1.52 -3.14
N ILE A 151 19.96 -0.46 -2.40
CA ILE A 151 20.93 -0.50 -1.30
C ILE A 151 20.43 0.40 -0.15
N GLY A 152 20.12 -0.20 0.99
CA GLY A 152 19.77 0.49 2.23
C GLY A 152 18.46 1.28 2.20
N SER A 153 18.34 2.23 3.14
CA SER A 153 17.09 2.87 3.56
C SER A 153 16.65 4.09 2.73
N ARG A 154 17.44 4.54 1.74
CA ARG A 154 17.23 5.82 1.02
C ARG A 154 15.84 6.03 0.39
N ALA A 155 15.12 4.94 0.12
CA ALA A 155 13.80 5.00 -0.48
C ALA A 155 12.67 4.81 0.54
N ALA A 156 12.95 4.59 1.83
CA ALA A 156 11.97 4.73 2.91
C ALA A 156 11.95 6.21 3.30
N LEU A 157 11.11 6.99 2.62
CA LEU A 157 11.09 8.45 2.73
C LEU A 157 10.52 8.86 4.08
N ASP A 158 11.06 9.93 4.67
CA ASP A 158 10.46 10.54 5.86
C ASP A 158 9.26 11.44 5.51
N LEU A 159 8.53 11.89 6.53
CA LEU A 159 7.35 12.73 6.34
C LEU A 159 7.66 14.05 5.63
N GLU A 160 8.81 14.67 5.94
CA GLU A 160 9.20 15.93 5.33
C GLU A 160 9.44 15.76 3.82
N THR A 161 10.11 14.68 3.44
CA THR A 161 10.35 14.33 2.04
C THR A 161 9.04 14.00 1.34
N ILE A 162 8.17 13.18 1.94
CA ILE A 162 6.84 12.86 1.40
C ILE A 162 6.05 14.13 1.10
N ARG A 163 6.02 15.10 2.03
CA ARG A 163 5.33 16.39 1.83
C ARG A 163 5.89 17.22 0.68
N LYS A 164 7.19 17.11 0.39
CA LYS A 164 7.85 17.80 -0.73
C LYS A 164 7.57 17.15 -2.08
N VAL A 165 7.37 15.82 -2.11
CA VAL A 165 7.23 15.05 -3.35
C VAL A 165 5.83 14.52 -3.60
N GLN A 166 4.85 14.83 -2.74
CA GLN A 166 3.46 14.44 -2.96
C GLN A 166 2.93 15.03 -4.29
N PRO A 167 2.21 14.23 -5.10
CA PRO A 167 1.73 14.61 -6.42
C PRO A 167 0.39 15.36 -6.40
#